data_AF-A0AB36JQH9-F1
#
_entry.id   AF-A0AB36JQH9-F1
#
_cell.length_a   1.000
_cell.length_b   1.000
_cell.length_c   1.000
_cell.angle_alpha   90.00
_cell.angle_beta   90.00
_cell.angle_gamma   90.00
#
_symmetry.space_group_name_H-M   'P 1'
#
loop_
_entity.id
_entity.type
_entity.pdbx_description
1 polymer ?
#
loop_
_entity_poly.entity_id
_entity_poly.type
_entity_poly.pdbx_seq_one_letter_code
_entity_poly.pdbx_strand_id
1 'polypeptide(L)'
;MKRLTLTALLAASLLAGCSSNDQVVQDDPPSKLYQDAEAQLNQGAWITAIEKLEALDSRYPFGAYSDQVQLDLIYAYYKNDDLALAEATIDRFMRMHPAHSESDWVVYMRGLVHMGQDRSLIHDILRMERDDRDPQPARKAFADFRRLLERYPNSEYAADAKARMTALKNRLANYELAAADYYIRREAWVAAVNRCQALQRDFPDTEAARASLPLMLKAYEKLGLEEPAERTRKLIAKNPA
;
A
#
# COMPACT_ATOMS: atom_id res chain seq x y z
N MET A 1 -34.27 -42.83 17.36
CA MET A 1 -34.58 -41.58 18.10
C MET A 1 -33.38 -40.64 18.20
N LYS A 2 -32.16 -41.08 18.61
CA LYS A 2 -30.96 -40.21 18.72
C LYS A 2 -30.44 -39.56 17.42
N ARG A 3 -30.71 -40.14 16.24
CA ARG A 3 -30.29 -39.58 14.94
C ARG A 3 -31.22 -38.46 14.44
N LEU A 4 -32.51 -38.53 14.78
CA LEU A 4 -33.51 -37.51 14.45
C LEU A 4 -33.35 -36.25 15.32
N THR A 5 -32.87 -36.40 16.56
CA THR A 5 -32.58 -35.27 17.44
C THR A 5 -31.33 -34.50 17.02
N LEU A 6 -30.31 -35.16 16.43
CA LEU A 6 -29.12 -34.47 15.92
C LEU A 6 -29.40 -33.65 14.65
N THR A 7 -30.24 -34.17 13.75
CA THR A 7 -30.62 -33.44 12.53
C THR A 7 -31.51 -32.23 12.84
N ALA A 8 -32.36 -32.32 13.86
CA ALA A 8 -33.18 -31.20 14.31
C ALA A 8 -32.34 -30.08 14.96
N LEU A 9 -31.28 -30.43 15.71
CA LEU A 9 -30.37 -29.46 16.31
C LEU A 9 -29.54 -28.70 15.25
N LEU A 10 -29.10 -29.41 14.20
CA LEU A 10 -28.33 -28.83 13.10
C LEU A 10 -29.18 -27.93 12.18
N ALA A 11 -30.46 -28.27 12.00
CA ALA A 11 -31.42 -27.43 11.27
C ALA A 11 -31.80 -26.17 12.07
N ALA A 12 -31.87 -26.25 13.40
CA ALA A 12 -32.14 -25.09 14.26
C ALA A 12 -30.98 -24.07 14.26
N SER A 13 -29.72 -24.52 14.13
CA SER A 13 -28.57 -23.61 14.00
C SER A 13 -28.51 -22.86 12.67
N LEU A 14 -29.20 -23.34 11.64
CA LEU A 14 -29.27 -22.67 10.32
C LEU A 14 -30.37 -21.59 10.26
N LEU A 15 -31.25 -21.53 11.26
CA LEU A 15 -32.32 -20.53 11.38
C LEU A 15 -31.98 -19.38 12.34
N ALA A 16 -30.77 -19.37 12.91
CA ALA A 16 -30.20 -18.19 13.56
C ALA A 16 -29.78 -17.18 12.48
N GLY A 17 -30.75 -16.65 11.75
CA GLY A 17 -30.57 -15.46 10.93
C GLY A 17 -30.32 -14.29 11.86
N CYS A 18 -29.11 -13.73 11.83
CA CYS A 18 -28.83 -12.43 12.42
C CYS A 18 -29.71 -11.41 11.71
N SER A 19 -30.80 -10.98 12.35
CA SER A 19 -31.47 -9.72 12.03
C SER A 19 -30.50 -8.60 12.38
N SER A 20 -29.63 -8.20 11.45
CA SER A 20 -28.92 -6.94 11.58
C SER A 20 -29.96 -5.84 11.50
N ASN A 21 -30.25 -5.23 12.65
CA ASN A 21 -31.03 -4.01 12.69
C ASN A 21 -30.19 -2.94 12.00
N ASP A 22 -30.47 -2.62 10.73
CA ASP A 22 -29.83 -1.51 10.02
C ASP A 22 -30.02 -0.27 10.91
N GLN A 23 -28.96 0.14 11.59
CA GLN A 23 -28.96 1.39 12.34
C GLN A 23 -28.95 2.52 11.33
N VAL A 24 -30.14 2.89 10.86
CA VAL A 24 -30.30 4.08 10.04
C VAL A 24 -29.78 5.26 10.86
N VAL A 25 -28.72 5.91 10.38
CA VAL A 25 -28.17 7.10 11.02
C VAL A 25 -29.30 8.12 11.19
N GLN A 26 -29.57 8.48 12.45
CA GLN A 26 -30.67 9.37 12.82
C GLN A 26 -30.60 10.67 12.03
N ASP A 27 -31.76 11.24 11.67
CA ASP A 27 -31.86 12.51 10.94
C ASP A 27 -31.63 13.70 11.88
N ASP A 28 -30.39 13.80 12.38
CA ASP A 28 -29.91 14.91 13.19
C ASP A 28 -29.37 16.05 12.30
N PRO A 29 -29.34 17.30 12.82
CA PRO A 29 -28.73 18.41 12.10
C PRO A 29 -27.26 18.13 11.73
N PRO A 30 -26.76 18.66 10.58
CA PRO A 30 -25.41 18.38 10.10
C PRO A 30 -24.30 18.61 11.14
N SER A 31 -24.42 19.68 11.94
CA SER A 31 -23.45 20.02 12.98
C SER A 31 -23.38 18.98 14.10
N LYS A 32 -24.54 18.48 14.55
CA LYS A 32 -24.62 17.45 15.59
C LYS A 32 -24.07 16.13 15.06
N LEU A 33 -24.45 15.76 13.84
CA LEU A 33 -24.03 14.52 13.23
C LEU A 33 -22.51 14.50 12.94
N TYR A 34 -21.93 15.65 12.61
CA TYR A 34 -20.48 15.83 12.50
C TYR A 34 -19.77 15.74 13.86
N GLN A 35 -20.27 16.41 14.90
CA GLN A 35 -19.71 16.31 16.26
C GLN A 35 -19.73 14.87 16.79
N ASP A 36 -20.81 14.14 16.53
CA ASP A 36 -20.90 12.73 16.87
C ASP A 36 -19.84 11.92 16.11
N ALA A 37 -19.68 12.15 14.81
CA ALA A 37 -18.68 11.46 13.99
C ALA A 37 -17.26 11.72 14.51
N GLU A 38 -16.92 12.97 14.81
CA GLU A 38 -15.63 13.37 15.40
C GLU A 38 -15.40 12.67 16.75
N ALA A 39 -16.43 12.58 17.61
CA ALA A 39 -16.35 11.85 18.86
C ALA A 39 -16.07 10.35 18.65
N GLN A 40 -16.64 9.72 17.62
CA GLN A 40 -16.36 8.33 17.27
C GLN A 40 -14.93 8.16 16.73
N LEU A 41 -14.44 9.08 15.88
CA LEU A 41 -13.06 9.06 15.40
C LEU A 41 -12.06 9.15 16.56
N ASN A 42 -12.30 10.06 17.50
CA ASN A 42 -11.43 10.25 18.67
C ASN A 42 -11.41 9.03 19.60
N GLN A 43 -12.48 8.23 19.61
CA GLN A 43 -12.56 6.97 20.36
C GLN A 43 -11.96 5.77 19.62
N GLY A 44 -11.57 5.94 18.34
CA GLY A 44 -11.12 4.86 17.48
C GLY A 44 -12.24 3.95 16.97
N ALA A 45 -13.50 4.38 17.08
CA ALA A 45 -14.66 3.68 16.56
C ALA A 45 -14.84 4.00 15.06
N TRP A 46 -13.91 3.51 14.23
CA TRP A 46 -13.82 3.89 12.81
C TRP A 46 -15.07 3.54 12.01
N ILE A 47 -15.63 2.34 12.20
CA ILE A 47 -16.83 1.88 11.47
C ILE A 47 -18.01 2.82 11.75
N THR A 48 -18.30 3.11 13.01
CA THR A 48 -19.39 4.01 13.41
C THR A 48 -19.15 5.44 12.93
N ALA A 49 -17.89 5.89 12.92
CA ALA A 49 -17.54 7.19 12.35
C ALA A 49 -17.79 7.24 10.84
N ILE A 50 -17.38 6.22 10.10
CA ILE A 50 -17.58 6.09 8.65
C ILE A 50 -19.08 6.16 8.33
N GLU A 51 -19.93 5.41 9.02
CA GLU A 51 -21.38 5.43 8.80
C GLU A 51 -21.97 6.85 8.93
N LYS A 52 -21.56 7.59 9.96
CA LYS A 52 -22.01 8.98 10.17
C LYS A 52 -21.44 9.93 9.12
N LEU A 53 -20.16 9.81 8.78
CA LEU A 53 -19.50 10.66 7.78
C LEU A 53 -20.05 10.41 6.36
N GLU A 54 -20.31 9.17 5.98
CA GLU A 54 -20.96 8.81 4.71
C GLU A 54 -22.39 9.38 4.63
N ALA A 55 -23.13 9.33 5.75
CA ALA A 55 -24.44 9.97 5.84
C ALA A 55 -24.34 11.50 5.64
N LEU A 56 -23.30 12.17 6.17
CA LEU A 56 -23.05 13.59 5.90
C LEU A 56 -22.71 13.87 4.44
N ASP A 57 -21.76 13.12 3.86
CA ASP A 57 -21.32 13.30 2.48
C ASP A 57 -22.49 13.09 1.49
N SER A 58 -23.37 12.12 1.79
CA SER A 58 -24.55 11.83 0.96
C SER A 58 -25.67 12.87 1.11
N ARG A 59 -26.02 13.26 2.34
CA ARG A 59 -27.15 14.18 2.60
C ARG A 59 -26.79 15.65 2.34
N TYR A 60 -25.54 16.02 2.60
CA TYR A 60 -25.08 17.42 2.57
C TYR A 60 -23.75 17.58 1.80
N PRO A 61 -23.71 17.22 0.49
CA PRO A 61 -22.48 17.21 -0.31
C PRO A 61 -21.82 18.59 -0.51
N PHE A 62 -22.55 19.68 -0.25
CA PHE A 62 -22.06 21.07 -0.31
C PHE A 62 -22.24 21.79 1.03
N GLY A 63 -22.35 21.03 2.13
CA GLY A 63 -22.47 21.59 3.47
C GLY A 63 -21.19 22.28 3.94
N ALA A 64 -21.27 23.06 5.02
CA ALA A 64 -20.12 23.79 5.55
C ALA A 64 -18.94 22.89 5.97
N TYR A 65 -19.21 21.61 6.23
CA TYR A 65 -18.23 20.61 6.64
C TYR A 65 -17.85 19.63 5.51
N SER A 66 -18.31 19.84 4.27
CA SER A 66 -18.14 18.85 3.17
C SER A 66 -16.68 18.44 2.98
N ASP A 67 -15.78 19.42 2.96
CA ASP A 67 -14.36 19.20 2.68
C ASP A 67 -13.74 18.43 3.86
N GLN A 68 -14.03 18.84 5.09
CA GLN A 68 -13.53 18.18 6.30
C GLN A 68 -14.07 16.75 6.44
N VAL A 69 -15.35 16.51 6.14
CA VAL A 69 -15.96 15.17 6.14
C VAL A 69 -15.21 14.24 5.18
N GLN A 70 -14.79 14.73 4.01
CA GLN A 70 -14.01 13.91 3.08
C GLN A 70 -12.60 13.62 3.60
N LEU A 71 -11.94 14.58 4.24
CA LEU A 71 -10.65 14.35 4.90
C LEU A 71 -10.79 13.30 6.02
N ASP A 72 -11.81 13.41 6.85
CA ASP A 72 -12.09 12.48 7.94
C ASP A 72 -12.43 11.08 7.43
N LEU A 73 -13.18 10.97 6.31
CA LEU A 73 -13.43 9.69 5.64
C LEU A 73 -12.13 9.05 5.16
N ILE A 74 -11.23 9.81 4.53
CA ILE A 74 -9.92 9.31 4.08
C ILE A 74 -9.15 8.71 5.27
N TYR A 75 -9.12 9.45 6.38
CA TYR A 75 -8.45 8.99 7.60
C TYR A 75 -9.12 7.73 8.18
N ALA A 76 -10.45 7.74 8.31
CA ALA A 76 -11.20 6.65 8.89
C ALA A 76 -11.09 5.37 8.06
N TYR A 77 -11.24 5.45 6.72
CA TYR A 77 -11.05 4.31 5.83
C TYR A 77 -9.63 3.74 5.92
N TYR A 78 -8.60 4.61 5.95
CA TYR A 78 -7.23 4.15 6.11
C TYR A 78 -7.02 3.43 7.45
N LYS A 79 -7.60 3.94 8.55
CA LYS A 79 -7.51 3.31 9.87
C LYS A 79 -8.31 2.02 9.99
N ASN A 80 -9.41 1.91 9.25
CA ASN A 80 -10.25 0.72 9.19
C ASN A 80 -9.73 -0.35 8.20
N ASP A 81 -8.60 -0.09 7.52
CA ASP A 81 -8.04 -0.94 6.46
C ASP A 81 -8.90 -1.04 5.18
N ASP A 82 -9.84 -0.10 5.01
CA ASP A 82 -10.68 0.05 3.80
C ASP A 82 -9.93 0.84 2.71
N LEU A 83 -8.74 0.34 2.34
CA LEU A 83 -7.78 1.05 1.50
C LEU A 83 -8.33 1.42 0.11
N ALA A 84 -9.23 0.61 -0.45
CA ALA A 84 -9.86 0.89 -1.74
C ALA A 84 -10.83 2.09 -1.66
N LEU A 85 -11.59 2.20 -0.56
CA LEU A 85 -12.48 3.33 -0.33
C LEU A 85 -11.67 4.60 -0.01
N ALA A 86 -10.57 4.46 0.74
CA ALA A 86 -9.64 5.56 0.97
C ALA A 86 -9.05 6.08 -0.35
N GLU A 87 -8.55 5.22 -1.23
CA GLU A 87 -8.01 5.59 -2.55
C GLU A 87 -9.05 6.33 -3.40
N ALA A 88 -10.28 5.79 -3.48
CA ALA A 88 -11.36 6.41 -4.24
C ALA A 88 -11.75 7.80 -3.70
N THR A 89 -11.81 7.94 -2.37
CA THR A 89 -12.14 9.21 -1.70
C THR A 89 -11.05 10.24 -1.90
N ILE A 90 -9.77 9.84 -1.78
CA ILE A 90 -8.61 10.68 -2.08
C ILE A 90 -8.65 11.19 -3.52
N ASP A 91 -8.83 10.30 -4.50
CA ASP A 91 -8.80 10.69 -5.91
C ASP A 91 -9.98 11.61 -6.27
N ARG A 92 -11.13 11.44 -5.61
CA ARG A 92 -12.27 12.36 -5.70
C ARG A 92 -11.91 13.73 -5.10
N PHE A 93 -11.38 13.75 -3.88
CA PHE A 93 -11.01 14.99 -3.18
C PHE A 93 -9.98 15.79 -3.98
N MET A 94 -8.90 15.15 -4.45
CA MET A 94 -7.85 15.82 -5.24
C MET A 94 -8.38 16.41 -6.55
N ARG A 95 -9.42 15.82 -7.15
CA ARG A 95 -10.04 16.31 -8.39
C ARG A 95 -10.95 17.50 -8.13
N MET A 96 -11.69 17.48 -7.03
CA MET A 96 -12.65 18.54 -6.69
C MET A 96 -11.98 19.75 -6.02
N HIS A 97 -10.93 19.52 -5.22
CA HIS A 97 -10.24 20.54 -4.41
C HIS A 97 -8.72 20.60 -4.70
N PRO A 98 -8.28 20.89 -5.94
CA PRO A 98 -6.87 20.78 -6.35
C PRO A 98 -5.90 21.78 -5.68
N ALA A 99 -6.43 22.78 -4.97
CA ALA A 99 -5.70 23.85 -4.29
C ALA A 99 -6.11 23.98 -2.80
N HIS A 100 -6.67 22.92 -2.20
CA HIS A 100 -7.01 22.88 -0.78
C HIS A 100 -5.76 23.03 0.11
N SER A 101 -5.90 23.59 1.33
CA SER A 101 -4.77 23.73 2.26
C SER A 101 -4.11 22.38 2.56
N GLU A 102 -4.93 21.37 2.84
CA GLU A 102 -4.51 20.00 3.18
C GLU A 102 -4.13 19.13 1.97
N SER A 103 -3.87 19.73 0.79
CA SER A 103 -3.56 18.95 -0.42
C SER A 103 -2.31 18.08 -0.27
N ASP A 104 -1.33 18.54 0.50
CA ASP A 104 -0.11 17.79 0.80
C ASP A 104 -0.39 16.57 1.69
N TRP A 105 -1.20 16.74 2.74
CA TRP A 105 -1.69 15.63 3.57
C TRP A 105 -2.44 14.59 2.74
N VAL A 106 -3.32 15.01 1.82
CA VAL A 106 -4.07 14.07 0.96
C VAL A 106 -3.14 13.27 0.04
N VAL A 107 -2.12 13.90 -0.55
CA VAL A 107 -1.13 13.19 -1.38
C VAL A 107 -0.32 12.22 -0.52
N TYR A 108 0.06 12.63 0.69
CA TYR A 108 0.76 11.77 1.63
C TYR A 108 -0.08 10.54 2.03
N MET A 109 -1.36 10.74 2.34
CA MET A 109 -2.31 9.66 2.64
C MET A 109 -2.45 8.69 1.47
N ARG A 110 -2.41 9.15 0.21
CA ARG A 110 -2.45 8.24 -0.94
C ARG A 110 -1.24 7.32 -1.00
N GLY A 111 -0.05 7.87 -0.74
CA GLY A 111 1.17 7.09 -0.61
C GLY A 111 1.07 6.04 0.51
N LEU A 112 0.50 6.40 1.66
CA LEU A 112 0.24 5.45 2.76
C LEU A 112 -0.76 4.36 2.38
N VAL A 113 -1.84 4.71 1.68
CA VAL A 113 -2.85 3.76 1.21
C VAL A 113 -2.24 2.74 0.26
N HIS A 114 -1.50 3.19 -0.77
CA HIS A 114 -0.82 2.26 -1.69
C HIS A 114 0.26 1.43 -1.00
N MET A 115 0.97 1.98 -0.02
CA MET A 115 1.94 1.23 0.79
C MET A 115 1.23 0.18 1.65
N GLY A 116 0.05 0.50 2.20
CA GLY A 116 -0.81 -0.44 2.92
C GLY A 116 -1.32 -1.57 2.03
N GLN A 117 -1.63 -1.29 0.76
CA GLN A 117 -2.05 -2.31 -0.21
C GLN A 117 -0.92 -3.30 -0.59
N ASP A 118 0.35 -2.86 -0.54
CA ASP A 118 1.51 -3.76 -0.69
C ASP A 118 1.63 -4.72 0.50
N ARG A 119 1.34 -4.18 1.69
CA ARG A 119 1.37 -4.89 2.97
C ARG A 119 0.31 -5.99 3.00
N SER A 120 0.57 -7.03 3.78
CA SER A 120 -0.40 -8.08 4.05
C SER A 120 -0.26 -8.51 5.49
N LEU A 121 -1.29 -8.25 6.29
CA LEU A 121 -1.32 -8.49 7.73
C LEU A 121 -0.89 -9.91 8.12
N ILE A 122 -1.27 -10.92 7.34
CA ILE A 122 -0.91 -12.32 7.56
C ILE A 122 0.61 -12.55 7.42
N HIS A 123 1.28 -11.84 6.51
CA HIS A 123 2.71 -12.01 6.24
C HIS A 123 3.58 -11.33 7.28
N ASP A 124 3.14 -10.18 7.81
CA ASP A 124 3.84 -9.51 8.91
C ASP A 124 3.82 -10.34 10.19
N ILE A 125 2.68 -10.97 10.49
CA ILE A 125 2.53 -11.85 11.65
C ILE A 125 3.46 -13.07 11.53
N LEU A 126 3.57 -13.62 10.32
CA LEU A 126 4.36 -14.83 10.05
C LEU A 126 5.82 -14.54 9.68
N ARG A 127 6.25 -13.26 9.64
CA ARG A 127 7.58 -12.80 9.18
C ARG A 127 8.00 -13.44 7.85
N MET A 128 7.04 -13.66 6.96
CA MET A 128 7.31 -14.23 5.64
C MET A 128 7.67 -13.11 4.68
N GLU A 129 8.92 -13.08 4.23
CA GLU A 129 9.36 -12.19 3.17
C GLU A 129 8.70 -12.60 1.86
N ARG A 130 7.96 -11.67 1.23
CA ARG A 130 7.32 -11.87 -0.08
C ARG A 130 7.89 -10.92 -1.10
N ASP A 131 9.20 -10.99 -1.26
CA ASP A 131 9.88 -10.18 -2.26
C ASP A 131 9.46 -10.52 -3.69
N ASP A 132 8.81 -11.67 -3.93
CA ASP A 132 8.33 -12.14 -5.23
C ASP A 132 6.90 -11.68 -5.61
N ARG A 133 6.13 -11.09 -4.69
CA ARG A 133 4.77 -10.59 -4.96
C ARG A 133 4.82 -9.34 -5.84
N ASP A 134 3.84 -9.20 -6.74
CA ASP A 134 3.70 -8.05 -7.63
C ASP A 134 3.80 -6.71 -6.86
N PRO A 135 4.84 -5.89 -7.11
CA PRO A 135 5.11 -4.69 -6.34
C PRO A 135 4.41 -3.46 -6.93
N GLN A 136 3.35 -3.63 -7.74
CA GLN A 136 2.57 -2.50 -8.28
C GLN A 136 2.14 -1.51 -7.19
N PRO A 137 1.60 -1.93 -6.02
CA PRO A 137 1.23 -0.99 -4.97
C PRO A 137 2.44 -0.23 -4.43
N ALA A 138 3.58 -0.90 -4.22
CA ALA A 138 4.82 -0.23 -3.82
C ALA A 138 5.32 0.79 -4.86
N ARG A 139 5.19 0.51 -6.16
CA ARG A 139 5.53 1.46 -7.24
C ARG A 139 4.62 2.69 -7.21
N LYS A 140 3.31 2.50 -7.01
CA LYS A 140 2.35 3.60 -6.88
C LYS A 140 2.65 4.46 -5.64
N ALA A 141 2.88 3.82 -4.48
CA ALA A 141 3.24 4.49 -3.24
C ALA A 141 4.51 5.35 -3.41
N PHE A 142 5.54 4.80 -4.05
CA PHE A 142 6.78 5.54 -4.34
C PHE A 142 6.51 6.76 -5.22
N ALA A 143 5.67 6.62 -6.25
CA ALA A 143 5.32 7.72 -7.13
C ALA A 143 4.52 8.82 -6.42
N ASP A 144 3.67 8.46 -5.46
CA ASP A 144 2.88 9.41 -4.68
C ASP A 144 3.72 10.16 -3.65
N PHE A 145 4.60 9.47 -2.92
CA PHE A 145 5.56 10.15 -2.05
C PHE A 145 6.52 11.04 -2.85
N ARG A 146 6.96 10.60 -4.04
CA ARG A 146 7.75 11.47 -4.92
C ARG A 146 6.98 12.73 -5.31
N ARG A 147 5.70 12.59 -5.68
CA ARG A 147 4.83 13.72 -6.02
C ARG A 147 4.68 14.70 -4.86
N LEU A 148 4.56 14.20 -3.63
CA LEU A 148 4.53 15.02 -2.42
C LEU A 148 5.81 15.86 -2.30
N LEU A 149 6.98 15.23 -2.43
CA LEU A 149 8.27 15.92 -2.30
C LEU A 149 8.51 16.93 -3.43
N GLU A 150 8.05 16.63 -4.63
CA GLU A 150 8.19 17.53 -5.79
C GLU A 150 7.25 18.73 -5.70
N ARG A 151 6.00 18.53 -5.26
CA ARG A 151 4.96 19.57 -5.26
C ARG A 151 4.88 20.34 -3.94
N TYR A 152 5.19 19.70 -2.82
CA TYR A 152 5.09 20.24 -1.46
C TYR A 152 6.37 19.96 -0.66
N PRO A 153 7.53 20.49 -1.08
CA PRO A 153 8.82 20.19 -0.44
C PRO A 153 8.92 20.63 1.02
N ASN A 154 8.11 21.62 1.43
CA ASN A 154 8.06 22.15 2.79
C ASN A 154 6.93 21.55 3.64
N SER A 155 6.22 20.53 3.13
CA SER A 155 5.18 19.83 3.87
C SER A 155 5.75 19.20 5.14
N GLU A 156 4.96 19.18 6.23
CA GLU A 156 5.34 18.49 7.46
C GLU A 156 5.57 16.97 7.24
N TYR A 157 4.92 16.40 6.23
CA TYR A 157 5.01 14.99 5.87
C TYR A 157 6.23 14.63 5.02
N ALA A 158 7.00 15.63 4.55
CA ALA A 158 8.10 15.41 3.61
C ALA A 158 9.22 14.51 4.18
N ALA A 159 9.57 14.69 5.45
CA ALA A 159 10.62 13.91 6.09
C ALA A 159 10.26 12.41 6.17
N ASP A 160 9.03 12.10 6.59
CA ASP A 160 8.54 10.73 6.68
C ASP A 160 8.37 10.09 5.29
N ALA A 161 7.81 10.84 4.32
CA ALA A 161 7.72 10.39 2.94
C ALA A 161 9.07 10.00 2.34
N LYS A 162 10.13 10.79 2.60
CA LYS A 162 11.50 10.47 2.16
C LYS A 162 12.04 9.17 2.80
N ALA A 163 11.76 8.96 4.08
CA ALA A 163 12.13 7.73 4.77
C ALA A 163 11.41 6.51 4.15
N ARG A 164 10.10 6.63 3.90
CA ARG A 164 9.30 5.59 3.23
C ARG A 164 9.76 5.31 1.82
N MET A 165 10.12 6.34 1.04
CA MET A 165 10.67 6.14 -0.30
C MET A 165 11.96 5.32 -0.28
N THR A 166 12.82 5.49 0.73
CA THR A 166 14.02 4.65 0.90
C THR A 166 13.62 3.19 1.14
N ALA A 167 12.64 2.94 2.02
CA ALA A 167 12.15 1.59 2.29
C ALA A 167 11.51 0.94 1.04
N LEU A 168 10.65 1.68 0.34
CA LEU A 168 10.01 1.23 -0.91
C LEU A 168 11.03 0.95 -2.01
N LYS A 169 12.08 1.77 -2.11
CA LYS A 169 13.19 1.56 -3.05
C LYS A 169 13.90 0.24 -2.78
N ASN A 170 14.22 -0.05 -1.52
CA ASN A 170 14.85 -1.31 -1.13
C ASN A 170 13.92 -2.50 -1.41
N ARG A 171 12.63 -2.39 -1.08
CA ARG A 171 11.62 -3.42 -1.38
C ARG A 171 11.51 -3.72 -2.88
N LEU A 172 11.49 -2.69 -3.73
CA LEU A 172 11.46 -2.83 -5.19
C LEU A 172 12.75 -3.46 -5.73
N ALA A 173 13.89 -3.10 -5.17
CA ALA A 173 15.17 -3.69 -5.55
C ALA A 173 15.24 -5.18 -5.15
N ASN A 174 14.78 -5.53 -3.95
CA ASN A 174 14.71 -6.93 -3.52
C ASN A 174 13.81 -7.78 -4.42
N TYR A 175 12.70 -7.22 -4.92
CA TYR A 175 11.85 -7.90 -5.91
C TYR A 175 12.62 -8.27 -7.18
N GLU A 176 13.36 -7.33 -7.76
CA GLU A 176 14.13 -7.59 -8.98
C GLU A 176 15.28 -8.58 -8.72
N LEU A 177 15.90 -8.55 -7.53
CA LEU A 177 16.91 -9.52 -7.12
C LEU A 177 16.31 -10.93 -6.98
N ALA A 178 15.16 -11.07 -6.32
CA ALA A 178 14.46 -12.34 -6.18
C ALA A 178 14.06 -12.92 -7.54
N ALA A 179 13.60 -12.05 -8.47
CA ALA A 179 13.31 -12.45 -9.84
C ALA A 179 14.57 -12.89 -10.60
N ALA A 180 15.70 -12.19 -10.43
CA ALA A 180 16.97 -12.59 -11.02
C ALA A 180 17.43 -13.96 -10.51
N ASP A 181 17.40 -14.19 -9.19
CA ASP A 181 17.75 -15.47 -8.58
C ASP A 181 16.85 -16.61 -9.09
N TYR A 182 15.53 -16.36 -9.18
CA TYR A 182 14.60 -17.31 -9.77
C TYR A 182 15.02 -17.74 -11.18
N TYR A 183 15.38 -16.80 -12.05
CA TYR A 183 15.84 -17.11 -13.41
C TYR A 183 17.20 -17.82 -13.43
N ILE A 184 18.12 -17.51 -12.52
CA ILE A 184 19.38 -18.26 -12.35
C ILE A 184 19.11 -19.72 -12.02
N ARG A 185 18.20 -20.00 -11.07
CA ARG A 185 17.84 -21.38 -10.68
C ARG A 185 17.16 -22.16 -11.80
N ARG A 186 16.53 -21.46 -12.74
CA ARG A 186 15.88 -22.02 -13.94
C ARG A 186 16.80 -22.07 -15.17
N GLU A 187 18.07 -21.68 -15.03
CA GLU A 187 19.03 -21.58 -16.13
C GLU A 187 18.58 -20.64 -17.26
N ALA A 188 17.69 -19.70 -16.96
CA ALA A 188 17.20 -18.68 -17.89
C ALA A 188 18.16 -17.48 -17.89
N TRP A 189 19.38 -17.68 -18.38
CA TRP A 189 20.49 -16.74 -18.22
C TRP A 189 20.23 -15.34 -18.77
N VAL A 190 19.61 -15.23 -19.96
CA VAL A 190 19.28 -13.93 -20.57
C VAL A 190 18.28 -13.15 -19.70
N ALA A 191 17.26 -13.83 -19.16
CA ALA A 191 16.28 -13.19 -18.29
C ALA A 191 16.91 -12.74 -16.97
N ALA A 192 17.81 -13.55 -16.40
CA ALA A 192 18.58 -13.18 -15.21
C ALA A 192 19.43 -11.93 -15.45
N VAL A 193 20.17 -11.86 -16.56
CA VAL A 193 20.94 -10.67 -16.95
C VAL A 193 20.04 -9.45 -17.05
N ASN A 194 18.91 -9.55 -17.74
CA ASN A 194 17.98 -8.42 -17.90
C ASN A 194 17.47 -7.89 -16.55
N ARG A 195 17.15 -8.79 -15.61
CA ARG A 195 16.73 -8.41 -14.25
C ARG A 195 17.86 -7.74 -13.47
N CYS A 196 19.07 -8.31 -13.49
CA CYS A 196 20.23 -7.68 -12.87
C CYS A 196 20.54 -6.30 -13.47
N GLN A 197 20.48 -6.14 -14.79
CA GLN A 197 20.70 -4.85 -15.45
C GLN A 197 19.64 -3.81 -15.08
N ALA A 198 18.36 -4.20 -15.02
CA ALA A 198 17.29 -3.31 -14.58
C ALA A 198 17.53 -2.83 -13.14
N LEU A 199 17.91 -3.74 -12.26
CA LEU A 199 18.27 -3.43 -10.89
C LEU A 199 19.49 -2.48 -10.77
N GLN A 200 20.56 -2.69 -11.55
CA GLN A 200 21.70 -1.77 -11.59
C GLN A 200 21.32 -0.38 -12.11
N ARG A 201 20.40 -0.31 -13.07
CA ARG A 201 19.97 0.96 -13.68
C ARG A 201 19.04 1.73 -12.75
N ASP A 202 18.06 1.04 -12.17
CA ASP A 202 16.94 1.68 -11.46
C ASP A 202 17.25 1.84 -9.95
N PHE A 203 18.09 0.97 -9.38
CA PHE A 203 18.40 0.91 -7.94
C PHE A 203 19.91 0.76 -7.60
N PRO A 204 20.83 1.48 -8.25
CA PRO A 204 22.29 1.24 -8.16
C PRO A 204 22.90 1.32 -6.75
N ASP A 205 22.28 2.09 -5.86
CA ASP A 205 22.72 2.39 -4.50
C ASP A 205 22.15 1.42 -3.45
N THR A 206 21.38 0.42 -3.86
CA THR A 206 20.80 -0.58 -2.94
C THR A 206 21.74 -1.77 -2.70
N GLU A 207 21.59 -2.42 -1.55
CA GLU A 207 22.30 -3.67 -1.26
C GLU A 207 21.93 -4.77 -2.26
N ALA A 208 20.66 -4.81 -2.69
CA ALA A 208 20.19 -5.74 -3.70
C ALA A 208 20.96 -5.58 -5.02
N ALA A 209 21.23 -4.34 -5.46
CA ALA A 209 22.07 -4.08 -6.63
C ALA A 209 23.46 -4.70 -6.46
N ARG A 210 24.12 -4.52 -5.33
CA ARG A 210 25.43 -5.15 -5.11
C ARG A 210 25.33 -6.68 -5.15
N ALA A 211 24.33 -7.24 -4.48
CA ALA A 211 24.07 -8.68 -4.43
C ALA A 211 23.72 -9.31 -5.79
N SER A 212 23.26 -8.53 -6.78
CA SER A 212 22.97 -9.05 -8.11
C SER A 212 24.19 -9.23 -8.99
N LEU A 213 25.33 -8.59 -8.68
CA LEU A 213 26.51 -8.63 -9.54
C LEU A 213 27.08 -10.06 -9.70
N PRO A 214 27.17 -10.89 -8.64
CA PRO A 214 27.56 -12.30 -8.80
C PRO A 214 26.59 -13.12 -9.64
N LEU A 215 25.27 -12.86 -9.53
CA LEU A 215 24.26 -13.52 -10.36
C LEU A 215 24.43 -13.15 -11.84
N MET A 216 24.65 -11.85 -12.10
CA MET A 216 24.90 -11.32 -13.44
C MET A 216 26.19 -11.89 -14.04
N LEU A 217 27.27 -11.99 -13.26
CA LEU A 217 28.52 -12.60 -13.67
C LEU A 217 28.33 -14.07 -14.07
N LYS A 218 27.68 -14.86 -13.20
CA LYS A 218 27.36 -16.26 -13.45
C LYS A 218 26.58 -16.43 -14.76
N ALA A 219 25.58 -15.58 -14.99
CA ALA A 219 24.79 -15.63 -16.21
C ALA A 219 25.60 -15.29 -17.47
N TYR A 220 26.46 -14.26 -17.43
CA TYR A 220 27.36 -13.95 -18.54
C TYR A 220 28.34 -15.07 -18.87
N GLU A 221 28.91 -15.71 -17.84
CA GLU A 221 29.82 -16.86 -18.02
C GLU A 221 29.11 -18.05 -18.65
N LYS A 222 27.86 -18.33 -18.24
CA LYS A 222 27.02 -19.38 -18.83
C LYS A 222 26.62 -19.09 -20.28
N LEU A 223 26.54 -17.82 -20.66
CA LEU A 223 26.27 -17.38 -22.03
C LEU A 223 27.54 -17.29 -22.90
N GLY A 224 28.73 -17.49 -22.33
CA GLY A 224 30.00 -17.31 -23.06
C GLY A 224 30.32 -15.84 -23.39
N LEU A 225 29.75 -14.89 -22.65
CA LEU A 225 29.93 -13.46 -22.86
C LEU A 225 31.12 -12.94 -22.04
N GLU A 226 32.33 -13.14 -22.56
CA GLU A 226 33.59 -12.84 -21.85
C GLU A 226 33.76 -11.35 -21.50
N GLU A 227 33.50 -10.44 -22.45
CA GLU A 227 33.70 -9.01 -22.22
C GLU A 227 32.75 -8.45 -21.13
N PRO A 228 31.42 -8.72 -21.16
CA PRO A 228 30.54 -8.37 -20.06
C PRO A 228 30.89 -9.04 -18.72
N ALA A 229 31.32 -10.31 -18.75
CA ALA A 229 31.75 -11.01 -17.55
C ALA A 229 32.96 -10.32 -16.89
N GLU A 230 33.99 -9.99 -17.68
CA GLU A 230 35.19 -9.32 -17.18
C GLU A 230 34.88 -7.92 -16.64
N ARG A 231 34.01 -7.18 -17.32
CA ARG A 231 33.52 -5.88 -16.82
C ARG A 231 32.82 -6.03 -15.48
N THR A 232 32.03 -7.09 -15.31
CA THR A 232 31.30 -7.37 -14.06
C THR A 232 32.26 -7.78 -12.94
N ARG A 233 33.30 -8.60 -13.22
CA ARG A 233 34.35 -8.93 -12.23
C ARG A 233 35.05 -7.69 -11.72
N LYS A 234 35.44 -6.77 -12.62
CA LYS A 234 36.06 -5.50 -12.24
C LYS A 234 35.14 -4.64 -11.36
N LEU A 235 33.83 -4.64 -11.64
CA LEU A 235 32.86 -3.91 -10.83
C LEU A 235 32.72 -4.49 -9.42
N ILE A 236 32.67 -5.83 -9.31
CA ILE A 236 32.66 -6.53 -8.02
C ILE A 236 33.94 -6.22 -7.23
N ALA A 237 35.11 -6.29 -7.87
CA ALA A 237 36.39 -6.02 -7.22
C ALA A 237 36.52 -4.57 -6.71
N LYS A 238 35.84 -3.62 -7.36
CA LYS A 238 35.81 -2.21 -6.93
C LYS A 238 34.83 -1.94 -5.78
N ASN A 239 33.91 -2.86 -5.50
CA ASN A 239 32.89 -2.74 -4.46
C ASN A 239 32.87 -4.01 -3.57
N PRO A 240 33.94 -4.28 -2.80
CA PRO A 240 33.95 -5.40 -1.86
C PRO A 240 32.85 -5.23 -0.79
N ALA A 241 32.26 -6.35 -0.36
CA ALA A 241 31.18 -6.42 0.62
C ALA A 241 31.59 -5.85 1.99
#